data_AF-A0A2T4GCE8-F1
#
_entry.id   AF-A0A2T4GCE8-F1
#
_cell.length_a   1.000
_cell.length_b   1.000
_cell.length_c   1.000
_cell.angle_alpha   90.00
_cell.angle_beta   90.00
_cell.angle_gamma   90.00
#
_symmetry.space_group_name_H-M   'P 1'
#
loop_
_entity.id
_entity.type
_entity.pdbx_description
1 polymer ?
#
loop_
_entity_poly.entity_id
_entity_poly.type
_entity_poly.pdbx_seq_one_letter_code
_entity_poly.pdbx_strand_id
1 'polypeptide(L)'
;MWAPDTEFAFIICADEHQFCNPRSGKCTEMDGVQTNLSTIMEPFLGNNDQAETAQQATAMRLGFYAQTHFLEHSVKSIGNKALILEGLLRPGMPLLEPIPDNHWCSEVRLWFETGLAKFQFQVMEFTNLKITPRDKAAYDFKSASTLPSVYLKDSQLDTKKMGQALDAQCQRQRVRSSGQLQNFSVFGTFFIVGASILFWPVSLLAAPLWGWIRRDKQKSWASDELLSLWQDASKHRLEEQ
;
A
#
# COMPACT_ATOMS: atom_id res chain seq x y z
N MET A 1 -57.60 8.49 6.49
CA MET A 1 -56.93 7.23 6.87
C MET A 1 -55.92 6.97 5.77
N TRP A 2 -54.64 7.19 6.03
CA TRP A 2 -53.56 6.94 5.07
C TRP A 2 -53.12 5.49 5.33
N ALA A 3 -53.45 4.59 4.40
CA ALA A 3 -52.83 3.27 4.42
C ALA A 3 -51.38 3.47 3.96
N PRO A 4 -50.37 2.95 4.68
CA PRO A 4 -49.03 2.91 4.12
C PRO A 4 -49.07 1.95 2.94
N ASP A 5 -48.93 2.49 1.72
CA ASP A 5 -48.59 1.69 0.55
C ASP A 5 -47.22 1.08 0.83
N THR A 6 -47.19 -0.19 1.25
CA THR A 6 -45.96 -0.95 1.34
C THR A 6 -45.62 -1.47 -0.05
N GLU A 7 -45.29 -0.55 -0.95
CA GLU A 7 -44.59 -0.89 -2.18
C GLU A 7 -43.16 -1.28 -1.81
N PHE A 8 -42.87 -2.58 -1.82
CA PHE A 8 -41.50 -3.06 -1.72
C PHE A 8 -40.89 -3.07 -3.12
N ALA A 9 -39.75 -2.42 -3.28
CA ALA A 9 -38.93 -2.53 -4.48
C ALA A 9 -37.85 -3.59 -4.25
N PHE A 10 -37.86 -4.66 -5.04
CA PHE A 10 -36.78 -5.63 -5.03
C PHE A 10 -35.64 -5.13 -5.93
N ILE A 11 -34.44 -5.04 -5.35
CA ILE A 11 -33.21 -4.83 -6.11
C ILE A 11 -32.54 -6.20 -6.23
N ILE A 12 -32.42 -6.71 -7.45
CA ILE A 12 -31.78 -7.99 -7.76
C ILE A 12 -30.60 -7.68 -8.68
N CYS A 13 -29.39 -7.99 -8.23
CA CYS A 13 -28.18 -7.87 -9.04
C CYS A 13 -27.52 -9.24 -9.14
N ALA A 14 -27.09 -9.59 -10.35
CA ALA A 14 -26.25 -10.74 -10.61
C ALA A 14 -24.87 -10.25 -11.05
N ASP A 15 -23.83 -10.77 -10.43
CA ASP A 15 -22.44 -10.51 -10.78
C ASP A 15 -21.88 -11.72 -11.53
N GLU A 16 -21.43 -11.50 -12.76
CA GLU A 16 -20.84 -12.54 -13.60
C GLU A 16 -19.33 -12.34 -13.72
N HIS A 17 -18.58 -13.44 -13.65
CA HIS A 17 -17.12 -13.45 -13.62
C HIS A 17 -16.56 -14.43 -14.65
N GLN A 18 -15.40 -14.07 -15.20
CA GLN A 18 -14.67 -14.93 -16.13
C GLN A 18 -13.19 -14.94 -15.76
N PHE A 19 -12.60 -16.14 -15.67
CA PHE A 19 -11.18 -16.33 -15.43
C PHE A 19 -10.51 -16.79 -16.72
N CYS A 20 -9.53 -16.01 -17.19
CA CYS A 20 -8.83 -16.27 -18.44
C CYS A 20 -7.35 -16.58 -18.20
N ASN A 21 -6.86 -17.59 -18.89
CA ASN A 21 -5.44 -17.87 -18.97
C ASN A 21 -4.82 -17.03 -20.10
N PRO A 22 -3.91 -16.08 -19.79
CA PRO A 22 -3.32 -15.18 -20.78
C PRO A 22 -2.38 -15.88 -21.76
N ARG A 23 -1.93 -17.11 -21.46
CA ARG A 23 -1.01 -17.87 -22.32
C ARG A 23 -1.76 -18.76 -23.32
N SER A 24 -2.82 -19.42 -22.86
CA SER A 24 -3.60 -20.35 -23.71
C SER A 24 -4.80 -19.68 -24.38
N GLY A 25 -5.22 -18.50 -23.90
CA GLY A 25 -6.46 -17.84 -24.35
C GLY A 25 -7.74 -18.57 -23.92
N LYS A 26 -7.63 -19.66 -23.16
CA LYS A 26 -8.78 -20.36 -22.58
C LYS A 26 -9.35 -19.52 -21.44
N CYS A 27 -10.67 -19.45 -21.37
CA CYS A 27 -11.37 -18.82 -20.27
C CYS A 27 -12.47 -19.74 -19.75
N THR A 28 -12.87 -19.53 -18.51
CA THR A 28 -14.11 -20.12 -18.00
C THR A 28 -15.30 -19.55 -18.75
N GLU A 29 -16.45 -20.22 -18.67
CA GLU A 29 -17.71 -19.58 -19.01
C GLU A 29 -17.96 -18.39 -18.06
N MET A 30 -18.69 -17.41 -18.57
CA MET A 30 -19.14 -16.27 -17.78
C MET A 30 -20.32 -16.73 -16.95
N ASP A 31 -20.15 -16.77 -15.63
CA ASP A 31 -21.14 -17.28 -14.70
C ASP A 31 -21.05 -16.50 -13.39
N GLY A 32 -22.05 -16.69 -12.52
CA GLY A 32 -22.01 -16.24 -11.14
C GLY A 32 -20.79 -16.79 -10.39
N VAL A 33 -20.67 -16.39 -9.12
CA VAL A 33 -19.60 -16.85 -8.24
C VAL A 33 -19.58 -18.38 -8.17
N GLN A 34 -18.73 -18.99 -8.98
CA GLN A 34 -18.66 -20.43 -9.05
C GLN A 34 -18.18 -20.96 -7.70
N THR A 35 -19.05 -21.66 -6.99
CA THR A 35 -18.71 -22.33 -5.72
C THR A 35 -17.67 -23.42 -5.93
N ASN A 36 -17.59 -23.96 -7.15
CA ASN A 36 -16.62 -24.96 -7.52
C ASN A 36 -15.34 -24.33 -8.07
N LEU A 37 -14.31 -24.33 -7.23
CA LEU A 37 -12.98 -23.83 -7.55
C LEU A 37 -12.31 -24.63 -8.69
N SER A 38 -12.72 -25.87 -8.97
CA SER A 38 -12.14 -26.66 -10.05
C SER A 38 -12.39 -26.04 -11.43
N THR A 39 -13.53 -25.39 -11.63
CA THR A 39 -13.86 -24.74 -12.91
C THR A 39 -13.01 -23.49 -13.12
N ILE A 40 -12.70 -22.74 -12.06
CA ILE A 40 -11.77 -21.59 -12.12
C ILE A 40 -10.38 -22.05 -12.60
N MET A 41 -10.00 -23.28 -12.25
CA MET A 41 -8.70 -23.83 -12.60
C MET A 41 -8.64 -24.43 -14.00
N GLU A 42 -9.77 -24.84 -14.58
CA GLU A 42 -9.84 -25.51 -15.89
C GLU A 42 -9.03 -24.83 -17.01
N PRO A 43 -9.07 -23.49 -17.18
CA PRO A 43 -8.30 -22.81 -18.23
C PRO A 43 -6.78 -22.87 -18.02
N PHE A 44 -6.36 -23.20 -16.81
CA PHE A 44 -4.97 -23.28 -16.37
C PHE A 44 -4.47 -24.74 -16.26
N LEU A 45 -5.26 -25.73 -16.69
CA LEU A 45 -4.86 -27.13 -16.78
C LEU A 45 -4.32 -27.41 -18.20
N GLY A 46 -3.00 -27.57 -18.35
CA GLY A 46 -2.42 -27.85 -19.67
C GLY A 46 -1.02 -28.44 -19.65
N ASN A 47 -0.04 -27.77 -19.03
CA ASN A 47 1.35 -28.20 -19.01
C ASN A 47 1.98 -28.08 -17.62
N ASN A 48 2.80 -29.06 -17.26
CA ASN A 48 3.52 -29.15 -15.99
C ASN A 48 4.73 -28.19 -15.89
N ASP A 49 4.64 -27.00 -16.50
CA ASP A 49 5.69 -25.99 -16.47
C ASP A 49 5.61 -25.13 -15.20
N GLN A 50 6.75 -24.66 -14.71
CA GLN A 50 6.83 -23.82 -13.50
C GLN A 50 6.06 -22.48 -13.65
N ALA A 51 6.04 -21.90 -14.85
CA ALA A 51 5.28 -20.70 -15.15
C ALA A 51 3.76 -20.94 -15.07
N GLU A 52 3.31 -22.12 -15.46
CA GLU A 52 1.90 -22.50 -15.40
C GLU A 52 1.49 -22.81 -13.97
N THR A 53 2.35 -23.45 -13.17
CA THR A 53 2.12 -23.62 -11.73
C THR A 53 1.97 -22.25 -11.03
N ALA A 54 2.74 -21.24 -11.43
CA ALA A 54 2.57 -19.88 -10.91
C ALA A 54 1.22 -19.25 -11.33
N GLN A 55 0.80 -19.45 -12.58
CA GLN A 55 -0.52 -19.00 -13.04
C GLN A 55 -1.66 -19.71 -12.31
N GLN A 56 -1.56 -21.02 -12.11
CA GLN A 56 -2.52 -21.81 -11.33
C GLN A 56 -2.60 -21.34 -9.87
N ALA A 57 -1.45 -21.06 -9.24
CA ALA A 57 -1.40 -20.52 -7.88
C ALA A 57 -2.09 -19.15 -7.78
N THR A 58 -1.88 -18.29 -8.78
CA THR A 58 -2.55 -16.99 -8.85
C THR A 58 -4.05 -17.15 -9.10
N ALA A 59 -4.47 -18.01 -10.03
CA ALA A 59 -5.87 -18.28 -10.30
C ALA A 59 -6.59 -18.84 -9.07
N MET A 60 -5.95 -19.77 -8.37
CA MET A 60 -6.43 -20.31 -7.09
C MET A 60 -6.66 -19.20 -6.07
N ARG A 61 -5.66 -18.32 -5.86
CA ARG A 61 -5.77 -17.19 -4.93
C ARG A 61 -6.91 -16.25 -5.30
N LEU A 62 -7.01 -15.84 -6.57
CA LEU A 62 -8.05 -14.95 -7.04
C LEU A 62 -9.43 -15.59 -6.89
N GLY A 63 -9.56 -16.87 -7.25
CA GLY A 63 -10.79 -17.64 -7.10
C GLY A 63 -11.29 -17.72 -5.65
N PHE A 64 -10.39 -17.87 -4.66
CA PHE A 64 -10.80 -17.86 -3.24
C PHE A 64 -11.55 -16.60 -2.85
N TYR A 65 -10.90 -15.49 -3.16
CA TYR A 65 -11.27 -14.20 -2.60
C TYR A 65 -12.45 -13.65 -3.38
N ALA A 66 -12.53 -13.98 -4.67
CA ALA A 66 -13.72 -13.84 -5.49
C ALA A 66 -14.95 -14.43 -4.77
N GLN A 67 -14.87 -15.69 -4.33
CA GLN A 67 -16.01 -16.36 -3.69
C GLN A 67 -16.57 -15.68 -2.45
N THR A 68 -15.74 -14.91 -1.75
CA THR A 68 -16.07 -14.37 -0.43
C THR A 68 -16.26 -12.86 -0.42
N HIS A 69 -15.89 -12.16 -1.50
CA HIS A 69 -15.81 -10.69 -1.52
C HIS A 69 -16.58 -10.01 -2.64
N PHE A 70 -17.28 -10.78 -3.48
CA PHE A 70 -18.18 -10.18 -4.45
C PHE A 70 -19.48 -9.65 -3.82
N LEU A 71 -20.34 -9.08 -4.67
CA LEU A 71 -21.44 -8.21 -4.29
C LEU A 71 -22.41 -8.91 -3.32
N GLU A 72 -22.78 -10.16 -3.61
CA GLU A 72 -23.68 -10.96 -2.77
C GLU A 72 -23.17 -11.11 -1.34
N HIS A 73 -21.90 -11.48 -1.17
CA HIS A 73 -21.29 -11.66 0.15
C HIS A 73 -21.13 -10.33 0.90
N SER A 74 -20.85 -9.25 0.18
CA SER A 74 -20.78 -7.91 0.77
C SER A 74 -22.11 -7.46 1.34
N VAL A 75 -23.21 -7.66 0.60
CA VAL A 75 -24.57 -7.32 1.08
C VAL A 75 -24.98 -8.24 2.24
N LYS A 76 -24.78 -9.56 2.12
CA LYS A 76 -25.12 -10.53 3.19
C LYS A 76 -24.39 -10.26 4.50
N SER A 77 -23.10 -9.86 4.45
CA SER A 77 -22.30 -9.61 5.66
C SER A 77 -22.71 -8.36 6.43
N ILE A 78 -23.23 -7.34 5.74
CA ILE A 78 -23.55 -6.03 6.31
C ILE A 78 -25.06 -5.93 6.63
N GLY A 79 -25.90 -6.74 5.98
CA GLY A 79 -27.34 -6.79 6.19
C GLY A 79 -28.00 -5.46 5.80
N ASN A 80 -28.94 -4.98 6.61
CA ASN A 80 -29.67 -3.73 6.33
C ASN A 80 -28.74 -2.51 6.22
N LYS A 81 -27.57 -2.54 6.86
CA LYS A 81 -26.56 -1.47 6.81
C LYS A 81 -25.85 -1.38 5.47
N ALA A 82 -26.10 -2.32 4.56
CA ALA A 82 -25.68 -2.21 3.18
C ALA A 82 -26.47 -1.09 2.48
N LEU A 83 -27.67 -0.76 2.99
CA LEU A 83 -28.52 0.28 2.43
C LEU A 83 -28.05 1.67 2.86
N ILE A 84 -27.65 2.49 1.89
CA ILE A 84 -27.49 3.94 2.06
C ILE A 84 -28.78 4.52 2.65
N LEU A 85 -29.94 4.01 2.22
CA LEU A 85 -31.24 4.47 2.71
C LEU A 85 -31.42 4.28 4.22
N GLU A 86 -30.85 3.23 4.82
CA GLU A 86 -30.95 3.01 6.27
C GLU A 86 -30.28 4.16 7.05
N GLY A 87 -29.19 4.73 6.52
CA GLY A 87 -28.52 5.90 7.11
C GLY A 87 -29.32 7.19 6.98
N LEU A 88 -30.20 7.29 5.97
CA LEU A 88 -31.09 8.44 5.77
C LEU A 88 -32.36 8.36 6.62
N LEU A 89 -32.77 7.14 6.99
CA LEU A 89 -33.90 6.87 7.88
C LEU A 89 -33.48 7.02 9.34
N ARG A 90 -33.45 8.25 9.87
CA ARG A 90 -33.30 8.46 11.32
C ARG A 90 -34.54 7.97 12.07
N PRO A 91 -34.38 7.24 13.19
CA PRO A 91 -35.51 6.86 14.03
C PRO A 91 -36.26 8.12 14.49
N GLY A 92 -37.54 8.24 14.13
CA GLY A 92 -38.41 9.34 14.56
C GLY A 92 -38.34 10.63 13.73
N MET A 93 -37.64 10.65 12.59
CA MET A 93 -37.65 11.79 11.67
C MET A 93 -38.21 11.36 10.32
N PRO A 94 -39.30 11.98 9.81
CA PRO A 94 -39.72 11.74 8.43
C PRO A 94 -38.58 12.17 7.49
N LEU A 95 -38.45 11.48 6.35
CA LEU A 95 -37.48 11.83 5.30
C LEU A 95 -37.57 13.33 5.03
N LEU A 96 -36.50 14.07 5.32
CA LEU A 96 -36.42 15.52 5.09
C LEU A 96 -36.44 15.86 3.59
N GLU A 97 -36.12 14.88 2.74
CA GLU A 97 -35.98 15.05 1.31
C GLU A 97 -36.53 13.81 0.57
N PRO A 98 -37.22 13.98 -0.58
CA PRO A 98 -37.68 12.85 -1.38
C PRO A 98 -36.49 12.00 -1.82
N ILE A 99 -36.63 10.68 -1.74
CA ILE A 99 -35.60 9.75 -2.22
C ILE A 99 -35.49 9.96 -3.75
N PRO A 100 -34.30 10.23 -4.30
CA PRO A 100 -34.12 10.34 -5.74
C PRO A 100 -34.49 9.04 -6.46
N ASP A 101 -35.13 9.14 -7.63
CA ASP A 101 -35.57 7.97 -8.41
C ASP A 101 -34.42 7.01 -8.79
N ASN A 102 -33.18 7.52 -8.85
CA ASN A 102 -31.98 6.75 -9.16
C ASN A 102 -31.19 6.33 -7.91
N HIS A 103 -31.76 6.43 -6.70
CA HIS A 103 -31.09 6.08 -5.46
C HIS A 103 -30.57 4.63 -5.44
N TRP A 104 -31.33 3.70 -6.04
CA TRP A 104 -30.92 2.30 -6.17
C TRP A 104 -29.63 2.12 -6.98
N CYS A 105 -29.33 3.00 -7.95
CA CYS A 105 -28.08 2.95 -8.71
C CYS A 105 -26.88 3.25 -7.80
N SER A 106 -27.04 4.20 -6.88
CA SER A 106 -25.99 4.59 -5.94
C SER A 106 -25.74 3.48 -4.91
N GLU A 107 -26.80 2.85 -4.43
CA GLU A 107 -26.76 1.65 -3.57
C GLU A 107 -25.93 0.53 -4.23
N VAL A 108 -26.31 0.12 -5.44
CA VAL A 108 -25.64 -0.96 -6.18
C VAL A 108 -24.19 -0.61 -6.50
N ARG A 109 -23.91 0.64 -6.90
CA ARG A 109 -22.54 1.11 -7.14
C ARG A 109 -21.69 0.99 -5.87
N LEU A 110 -22.21 1.41 -4.72
CA LEU A 110 -21.50 1.32 -3.44
C LEU A 110 -21.19 -0.14 -3.07
N TRP A 111 -22.15 -1.06 -3.27
CA TRP A 111 -21.92 -2.49 -3.00
C TRP A 111 -20.81 -3.06 -3.89
N PHE A 112 -20.83 -2.72 -5.18
CA PHE A 112 -19.80 -3.13 -6.12
C PHE A 112 -18.42 -2.57 -5.74
N GLU A 113 -18.32 -1.27 -5.48
CA GLU A 113 -17.07 -0.61 -5.08
C GLU A 113 -16.52 -1.19 -3.77
N THR A 114 -17.41 -1.47 -2.81
CA THR A 114 -17.03 -2.09 -1.53
C THR A 114 -16.53 -3.52 -1.73
N GLY A 115 -17.21 -4.33 -2.54
CA GLY A 115 -16.80 -5.69 -2.87
C GLY A 115 -15.45 -5.72 -3.60
N LEU A 116 -15.29 -4.83 -4.60
CA LEU A 116 -14.04 -4.69 -5.34
C LEU A 116 -12.89 -4.24 -4.44
N ALA A 117 -13.11 -3.27 -3.55
CA ALA A 117 -12.10 -2.81 -2.60
C ALA A 117 -11.67 -3.93 -1.64
N LYS A 118 -12.63 -4.72 -1.13
CA LYS A 118 -12.33 -5.88 -0.28
C LYS A 118 -11.53 -6.94 -1.06
N PHE A 119 -11.94 -7.25 -2.29
CA PHE A 119 -11.23 -8.20 -3.15
C PHE A 119 -9.78 -7.74 -3.43
N GLN A 120 -9.60 -6.49 -3.85
CA GLN A 120 -8.28 -5.88 -4.08
C GLN A 120 -7.42 -5.91 -2.82
N PHE A 121 -8.01 -5.57 -1.66
CA PHE A 121 -7.31 -5.61 -0.39
C PHE A 121 -6.82 -7.02 -0.07
N GLN A 122 -7.66 -8.05 -0.18
CA GLN A 122 -7.26 -9.41 0.17
C GLN A 122 -6.25 -10.05 -0.79
N VAL A 123 -6.38 -9.77 -2.09
CA VAL A 123 -5.39 -10.21 -3.09
C VAL A 123 -4.01 -9.61 -2.80
N MET A 124 -3.98 -8.36 -2.31
CA MET A 124 -2.73 -7.69 -1.92
C MET A 124 -2.21 -8.14 -0.55
N GLU A 125 -3.09 -8.39 0.40
CA GLU A 125 -2.77 -8.69 1.80
C GLU A 125 -2.38 -10.16 2.01
N PHE A 126 -2.58 -11.02 1.01
CA PHE A 126 -2.13 -12.42 1.00
C PHE A 126 -0.68 -12.63 1.48
N THR A 127 0.18 -11.62 1.28
CA THR A 127 1.61 -11.68 1.58
C THR A 127 1.98 -10.89 2.83
N ASN A 128 1.01 -10.34 3.54
CA ASN A 128 1.29 -9.64 4.78
C ASN A 128 1.57 -10.64 5.90
N LEU A 129 2.83 -10.67 6.35
CA LEU A 129 3.29 -11.52 7.45
C LEU A 129 2.80 -11.03 8.83
N LYS A 130 2.21 -9.84 8.91
CA LYS A 130 1.68 -9.22 10.14
C LYS A 130 0.14 -9.17 10.16
N ILE A 131 -0.50 -10.29 9.85
CA ILE A 131 -1.95 -10.43 10.11
C ILE A 131 -2.13 -10.57 11.62
N THR A 132 -2.80 -9.62 12.27
CA THR A 132 -3.10 -9.75 13.70
C THR A 132 -4.18 -10.82 13.90
N PRO A 133 -4.29 -11.42 15.10
CA PRO A 133 -5.38 -12.35 15.41
C PRO A 133 -6.77 -11.75 15.15
N ARG A 134 -6.91 -10.42 15.31
CA ARG A 134 -8.13 -9.67 15.03
C ARG A 134 -8.45 -9.63 13.53
N ASP A 135 -7.44 -9.38 12.69
CA ASP A 135 -7.60 -9.34 11.23
C ASP A 135 -7.93 -10.74 10.68
N LYS A 136 -7.32 -11.78 11.25
CA LYS A 136 -7.62 -13.18 10.91
C LYS A 136 -9.07 -13.55 11.22
N ALA A 137 -9.62 -13.06 12.32
CA ALA A 137 -11.01 -13.31 12.71
C ALA A 137 -12.01 -12.49 11.88
N ALA A 138 -11.66 -11.27 11.46
CA ALA A 138 -12.55 -10.38 10.72
C ALA A 138 -12.69 -10.74 9.23
N TYR A 139 -11.63 -11.32 8.64
CA TYR A 139 -11.52 -11.50 7.18
C TYR A 139 -11.25 -12.94 6.74
N ASP A 140 -11.23 -13.91 7.68
CA ASP A 140 -10.91 -15.33 7.47
C ASP A 140 -9.70 -15.57 6.55
N PHE A 141 -8.60 -14.85 6.82
CA PHE A 141 -7.37 -14.99 6.05
C PHE A 141 -6.86 -16.44 6.10
N LYS A 142 -6.94 -17.15 4.96
CA LYS A 142 -6.23 -18.42 4.74
C LYS A 142 -4.81 -18.13 4.28
N SER A 143 -3.83 -18.74 4.95
CA SER A 143 -2.42 -18.66 4.56
C SER A 143 -2.15 -19.42 3.25
N ALA A 144 -1.04 -19.07 2.60
CA ALA A 144 -0.48 -19.79 1.45
C ALA A 144 -0.44 -21.32 1.63
N SER A 145 -0.20 -21.79 2.86
CA SER A 145 -0.13 -23.20 3.23
C SER A 145 -1.48 -23.89 3.44
N THR A 146 -2.56 -23.14 3.64
CA THR A 146 -3.91 -23.67 3.93
C THR A 146 -4.87 -23.55 2.76
N LEU A 147 -4.59 -22.67 1.79
CA LEU A 147 -5.35 -22.60 0.54
C LEU A 147 -5.33 -23.96 -0.20
N PRO A 148 -4.18 -24.60 -0.50
CA PRO A 148 -4.20 -25.83 -1.29
C PRO A 148 -5.03 -26.98 -0.70
N SER A 149 -5.08 -27.11 0.64
CA SER A 149 -5.82 -28.19 1.32
C SER A 149 -7.33 -27.94 1.41
N VAL A 150 -7.78 -26.68 1.30
CA VAL A 150 -9.21 -26.33 1.19
C VAL A 150 -9.74 -26.62 -0.22
N TYR A 151 -8.87 -26.64 -1.23
CA TYR A 151 -9.22 -26.66 -2.65
C TYR A 151 -9.20 -28.05 -3.27
N LEU A 152 -8.31 -28.92 -2.80
CA LEU A 152 -7.96 -30.17 -3.49
C LEU A 152 -8.47 -31.38 -2.70
N LYS A 153 -9.76 -31.37 -2.35
CA LYS A 153 -10.45 -32.60 -1.90
C LYS A 153 -10.70 -33.57 -3.05
N ASP A 154 -10.71 -33.09 -4.29
CA ASP A 154 -10.84 -33.88 -5.50
C ASP A 154 -9.92 -33.31 -6.60
N SER A 155 -9.26 -34.20 -7.34
CA SER A 155 -8.54 -33.97 -8.61
C SER A 155 -7.07 -33.49 -8.63
N GLN A 156 -6.26 -34.29 -9.35
CA GLN A 156 -5.21 -33.99 -10.35
C GLN A 156 -4.06 -32.99 -10.06
N LEU A 157 -4.14 -32.12 -9.07
CA LEU A 157 -3.10 -31.14 -8.78
C LEU A 157 -2.17 -31.54 -7.63
N ASP A 158 -0.87 -31.30 -7.84
CA ASP A 158 0.16 -31.51 -6.84
C ASP A 158 0.10 -30.39 -5.78
N THR A 159 -0.62 -30.68 -4.68
CA THR A 159 -0.81 -29.80 -3.51
C THR A 159 0.50 -29.23 -2.98
N LYS A 160 1.59 -30.01 -3.04
CA LYS A 160 2.91 -29.60 -2.55
C LYS A 160 3.55 -28.57 -3.48
N LYS A 161 3.52 -28.80 -4.79
CA LYS A 161 4.02 -27.83 -5.78
C LYS A 161 3.22 -26.53 -5.75
N MET A 162 1.90 -26.63 -5.59
CA MET A 162 1.04 -25.46 -5.48
C MET A 162 1.36 -24.65 -4.22
N GLY A 163 1.46 -25.30 -3.06
CA GLY A 163 1.86 -24.63 -1.82
C GLY A 163 3.22 -23.94 -1.92
N GLN A 164 4.20 -24.57 -2.59
CA GLN A 164 5.50 -23.94 -2.87
C GLN A 164 5.40 -22.74 -3.80
N ALA A 165 4.55 -22.79 -4.82
CA ALA A 165 4.33 -21.67 -5.73
C ALA A 165 3.65 -20.49 -5.02
N LEU A 166 2.65 -20.74 -4.18
CA LEU A 166 2.02 -19.71 -3.35
C LEU A 166 3.01 -19.10 -2.34
N ASP A 167 3.84 -19.92 -1.70
CA ASP A 167 4.87 -19.42 -0.78
C ASP A 167 5.93 -18.60 -1.52
N ALA A 168 6.36 -19.04 -2.71
CA ALA A 168 7.26 -18.26 -3.55
C ALA A 168 6.65 -16.92 -4.01
N GLN A 169 5.34 -16.88 -4.27
CA GLN A 169 4.62 -15.62 -4.54
C GLN A 169 4.60 -14.72 -3.29
N CYS A 170 4.41 -15.31 -2.10
CA CYS A 170 4.44 -14.59 -0.83
C CYS A 170 5.80 -13.91 -0.59
N GLN A 171 6.89 -14.66 -0.73
CA GLN A 171 8.25 -14.14 -0.50
C GLN A 171 8.68 -13.06 -1.51
N ARG A 172 8.10 -13.04 -2.71
CA ARG A 172 8.48 -12.12 -3.78
C ARG A 172 7.60 -10.87 -3.86
N GLN A 173 6.44 -10.86 -3.20
CA GLN A 173 5.53 -9.72 -3.23
C GLN A 173 6.02 -8.62 -2.30
N ARG A 174 6.27 -7.43 -2.87
CA ARG A 174 6.61 -6.24 -2.08
C ARG A 174 5.33 -5.65 -1.48
N VAL A 175 5.13 -5.85 -0.18
CA VAL A 175 4.01 -5.23 0.55
C VAL A 175 4.41 -3.85 1.04
N ARG A 176 3.47 -2.91 1.04
CA ARG A 176 3.64 -1.62 1.73
C ARG A 176 3.73 -1.89 3.22
N SER A 177 4.92 -1.75 3.80
CA SER A 177 5.07 -1.76 5.25
C SER A 177 4.41 -0.50 5.81
N SER A 178 3.29 -0.66 6.51
CA SER A 178 2.64 0.42 7.25
C SER A 178 3.47 0.78 8.49
N GLY A 179 4.47 1.63 8.28
CA GLY A 179 5.10 2.47 9.30
C GLY A 179 6.01 1.81 10.34
N GLN A 180 5.97 0.49 10.56
CA GLN A 180 6.72 -0.14 11.65
C GLN A 180 8.12 -0.64 11.27
N LEU A 181 8.45 -0.69 9.98
CA LEU A 181 9.79 -0.91 9.46
C LEU A 181 10.06 0.14 8.40
N GLN A 182 10.61 1.28 8.82
CA GLN A 182 11.27 2.17 7.87
C GLN A 182 12.48 1.41 7.31
N ASN A 183 12.46 1.13 6.01
CA ASN A 183 13.60 0.55 5.30
C ASN A 183 14.72 1.59 5.25
N PHE A 184 15.41 1.81 6.37
CA PHE A 184 16.63 2.59 6.37
C PHE A 184 17.73 1.74 5.76
N SER A 185 18.36 2.27 4.72
CA SER A 185 19.64 1.74 4.26
C SER A 185 20.65 1.95 5.39
N VAL A 186 20.96 0.87 6.13
CA VAL A 186 21.94 0.87 7.22
C VAL A 186 23.26 1.50 6.74
N PHE A 187 23.67 1.16 5.52
CA PHE A 187 24.85 1.75 4.88
C PHE A 187 24.72 3.26 4.67
N GLY A 188 23.57 3.74 4.18
CA GLY A 188 23.30 5.17 4.01
C GLY A 188 23.30 5.93 5.34
N THR A 189 22.72 5.34 6.38
CA THR A 189 22.71 5.93 7.72
C THR A 189 24.13 6.03 8.29
N PHE A 190 24.96 5.00 8.15
CA PHE A 190 26.36 5.05 8.58
C PHE A 190 27.18 6.08 7.80
N PHE A 191 26.94 6.22 6.50
CA PHE A 191 27.63 7.21 5.68
C PHE A 191 27.32 8.65 6.14
N ILE A 192 26.05 8.95 6.40
CA ILE A 192 25.63 10.28 6.86
C ILE A 192 26.23 10.59 8.23
N VAL A 193 26.12 9.66 9.20
CA VAL A 193 26.68 9.84 10.54
C VAL A 193 28.20 10.00 10.49
N GLY A 194 28.88 9.18 9.68
CA GLY A 194 30.34 9.27 9.49
C GLY A 194 30.76 10.61 8.89
N ALA A 195 30.05 11.08 7.87
CA ALA A 195 30.31 12.38 7.26
C ALA A 195 30.10 13.52 8.27
N SER A 196 29.03 13.48 9.07
CA SER A 196 28.77 14.49 10.11
C SER A 196 29.88 14.55 11.17
N ILE A 197 30.41 13.40 11.59
CA ILE A 197 31.53 13.33 12.54
C ILE A 197 32.81 13.92 11.93
N LEU A 198 33.06 13.70 10.63
CA LEU A 198 34.23 14.26 9.93
C LEU A 198 34.14 15.78 9.76
N PHE A 199 32.94 16.32 9.54
CA PHE A 199 32.74 17.77 9.40
C PHE A 199 32.77 18.53 10.75
N TRP A 200 32.48 17.85 11.86
CA TRP A 200 32.51 18.43 13.20
C TRP A 200 33.86 19.06 13.62
N PRO A 201 35.02 18.39 13.49
CA PRO A 201 36.30 18.99 13.87
C PRO A 201 36.68 20.19 12.97
N VAL A 202 36.25 20.21 11.71
CA VAL A 202 36.51 21.32 10.79
C VAL A 202 35.78 22.59 11.25
N SER A 203 34.55 22.47 11.77
CA SER A 203 33.82 23.63 12.31
C SER A 203 34.45 24.17 13.60
N LEU A 204 35.00 23.28 14.44
CA LEU A 204 35.71 23.68 15.66
C LEU A 204 37.05 24.38 15.37
N LEU A 205 37.74 24.00 14.30
CA LEU A 205 39.00 24.61 13.89
C LEU A 205 38.81 25.90 13.06
N ALA A 206 37.63 26.11 12.48
CA ALA A 206 37.35 27.33 11.71
C ALA A 206 37.46 28.61 12.57
N ALA A 207 36.99 28.58 13.82
CA ALA A 207 37.03 29.73 14.73
C ALA A 207 38.47 30.15 15.14
N PRO A 208 39.36 29.24 15.60
CA PRO A 208 40.74 29.61 15.93
C PRO A 208 41.55 30.01 14.69
N LEU A 209 41.33 29.36 13.53
CA LEU A 209 41.99 29.73 12.28
C LEU A 209 41.60 31.15 11.82
N TRP A 210 40.32 31.49 11.87
CA TRP A 210 39.86 32.86 11.61
C TRP A 210 40.43 33.86 12.62
N GLY A 211 40.54 33.48 13.89
CA GLY A 211 41.16 34.30 14.93
C GLY A 211 42.66 34.56 14.67
N TRP A 212 43.40 33.57 14.21
CA TRP A 212 44.83 33.69 13.86
C TRP A 212 45.04 34.59 12.64
N ILE A 213 44.27 34.36 11.57
CA ILE A 213 44.33 35.19 10.34
C ILE A 213 44.01 36.65 10.66
N ARG A 214 43.01 36.90 11.52
CA ARG A 214 42.64 38.26 11.90
C ARG A 214 43.72 38.95 12.74
N ARG A 215 44.36 38.22 13.65
CA ARG A 215 45.48 38.75 14.47
C ARG A 215 46.70 39.08 13.63
N ASP A 216 47.01 38.27 12.63
CA ASP A 216 48.18 38.48 11.78
C ASP A 216 48.01 39.71 10.88
N LYS A 217 46.82 39.86 10.29
CA LYS A 217 46.46 41.08 9.55
C LYS A 217 46.50 42.33 10.44
N GLN A 218 46.04 42.24 11.69
CA GLN A 218 46.07 43.38 12.60
C GLN A 218 47.50 43.82 12.97
N LYS A 219 48.46 42.88 13.04
CA LYS A 219 49.88 43.21 13.28
C LYS A 219 50.52 43.89 12.07
N SER A 220 50.24 43.40 10.85
CA SER A 220 50.71 44.03 9.62
C SER A 220 50.20 45.46 9.47
N TRP A 221 48.94 45.72 9.82
CA TRP A 221 48.38 47.07 9.70
C TRP A 221 49.02 48.05 10.70
N ALA A 222 49.28 47.59 11.93
CA ALA A 222 49.96 48.39 12.93
C ALA A 222 51.42 48.71 12.56
N SER A 223 52.13 47.79 11.90
CA SER A 223 53.50 48.06 11.42
C SER A 223 53.51 49.05 10.26
N ASP A 224 52.56 48.94 9.32
CA ASP A 224 52.48 49.81 8.14
C ASP A 224 52.12 51.25 8.55
N GLU A 225 51.23 51.41 9.53
CA GLU A 225 50.86 52.72 10.08
C GLU A 225 52.04 53.39 10.81
N LEU A 226 52.78 52.64 11.62
CA LEU A 226 54.01 53.12 12.26
C LEU A 226 55.06 53.54 11.22
N LEU A 227 55.26 52.75 10.17
CA LEU A 227 56.21 53.06 9.11
C LEU A 227 55.85 54.36 8.38
N SER A 228 54.55 54.59 8.15
CA SER A 228 54.07 55.83 7.54
C SER A 228 54.31 57.05 8.43
N LEU A 229 54.12 56.93 9.75
CA LEU A 229 54.39 57.99 10.71
C LEU A 229 55.88 58.33 10.80
N TRP A 230 56.77 57.33 10.74
CA TRP A 230 58.21 57.54 10.71
C TRP A 230 58.67 58.24 9.43
N GLN A 231 58.08 57.89 8.28
CA GLN A 231 58.38 58.55 7.01
C GLN A 231 57.94 60.02 7.04
N ASP A 232 56.76 60.32 7.57
CA ASP A 232 56.24 61.69 7.65
C ASP A 232 57.05 62.56 8.62
N ALA A 233 57.40 62.02 9.79
CA ALA A 233 58.27 62.70 10.76
C ALA A 233 59.69 62.96 10.23
N SER A 234 60.21 62.07 9.37
CA SER A 234 61.52 62.27 8.72
C SER A 234 61.49 63.38 7.68
N LYS A 235 60.35 63.56 7.00
CA LYS A 235 60.17 64.56 5.95
C LYS A 235 60.14 65.97 6.54
N HIS A 236 59.40 66.19 7.62
CA HIS A 236 59.34 67.48 8.30
C HIS A 236 60.68 67.92 8.91
N ARG A 237 61.53 66.98 9.34
CA ARG A 237 62.85 67.30 9.91
C ARG A 237 63.86 67.81 8.86
N LEU A 238 63.63 67.53 7.58
CA LEU A 238 64.45 68.02 6.46
C LEU A 238 64.02 69.40 5.95
N GLU A 239 62.82 69.87 6.32
CA GLU A 239 62.30 71.19 5.92
C GLU A 239 62.65 72.31 6.92
N GLU A 240 63.22 71.98 8.08
CA GLU A 240 63.65 72.93 9.13
C GLU A 240 65.17 73.21 9.14
N GLN A 241 65.94 72.72 8.15
CA GLN A 241 67.36 73.06 7.93
C GLN A 241 67.53 73.93 6.69
#